data_AF-A0A3L9I924-F1
#
_entry.id   AF-A0A3L9I924-F1
#
_cell.length_a   1.000
_cell.length_b   1.000
_cell.length_c   1.000
_cell.angle_alpha   90.00
_cell.angle_beta   90.00
_cell.angle_gamma   90.00
#
_symmetry.space_group_name_H-M   'P 1'
#
loop_
_entity.id
_entity.type
_entity.pdbx_description
1 polymer ?
#
loop_
_entity_poly.entity_id
_entity_poly.type
_entity_poly.pdbx_seq_one_letter_code
_entity_poly.pdbx_strand_id
1 'polypeptide(L)' 'MNRFIMANSQQCLGCHACEIACVMAHNDEQHVLSQHHFHPRITVIKHQQQRSAVTCHHCEDAPCARSCPNGAISHVDDS' A
#
# COMPACT_ATOMS: atom_id res chain seq x y z
N MET A 1 9.46 -17.74 4.65
CA MET A 1 8.11 -18.06 4.14
C MET A 1 7.52 -16.78 3.57
N ASN A 2 7.07 -16.77 2.31
CA ASN A 2 6.64 -15.54 1.64
C ASN A 2 5.38 -14.97 2.31
N ARG A 3 5.44 -13.69 2.69
CA ARG A 3 4.30 -12.96 3.26
C ARG A 3 3.49 -12.38 2.11
N PHE A 4 2.17 -12.51 2.14
CA PHE A 4 1.29 -11.93 1.12
C PHE A 4 0.10 -11.21 1.76
N ILE A 5 -0.39 -10.19 1.07
CA ILE A 5 -1.59 -9.44 1.44
C ILE A 5 -2.63 -9.64 0.33
N MET A 6 -3.87 -9.95 0.72
CA MET A 6 -4.99 -10.10 -0.21
C MET A 6 -6.11 -9.14 0.18
N ALA A 7 -6.49 -8.25 -0.74
CA ALA A 7 -7.67 -7.40 -0.59
C ALA A 7 -8.91 -8.09 -1.17
N ASN A 8 -9.86 -8.46 -0.32
CA ASN A 8 -11.14 -8.99 -0.77
C ASN A 8 -12.10 -7.84 -1.15
N SER A 9 -12.24 -7.59 -2.46
CA SER A 9 -13.09 -6.51 -2.99
C SER A 9 -14.58 -6.70 -2.67
N GLN A 10 -15.05 -7.93 -2.45
CA GLN A 10 -16.45 -8.18 -2.08
C GLN A 10 -16.78 -7.72 -0.65
N GLN A 11 -15.78 -7.61 0.21
CA GLN A 11 -15.93 -7.15 1.60
C GLN A 11 -15.50 -5.69 1.77
N CYS A 12 -14.89 -5.08 0.76
CA CYS A 12 -14.41 -3.71 0.84
C CYS A 12 -15.57 -2.71 0.76
N LEU A 13 -15.81 -1.97 1.84
CA LEU A 13 -16.79 -0.89 1.87
C LEU A 13 -16.27 0.40 1.23
N GLY A 14 -14.95 0.50 1.00
CA GLY A 14 -14.30 1.73 0.54
C GLY A 14 -14.31 2.84 1.60
N CYS A 15 -14.10 2.50 2.88
CA CYS A 15 -14.16 3.46 3.98
C CYS A 15 -12.88 4.27 4.21
N HIS A 16 -11.80 4.00 3.47
CA HIS A 16 -10.49 4.66 3.61
C HIS A 16 -9.77 4.47 4.95
N ALA A 17 -10.31 3.67 5.87
CA ALA A 17 -9.68 3.39 7.17
C ALA A 17 -8.27 2.79 7.03
N CYS A 18 -8.04 1.94 6.03
CA CYS A 18 -6.71 1.37 5.78
C CYS A 18 -5.67 2.40 5.33
N GLU A 19 -6.09 3.47 4.64
CA GLU A 19 -5.20 4.56 4.25
C GLU A 19 -4.78 5.37 5.47
N ILE A 20 -5.75 5.71 6.33
CA ILE A 20 -5.51 6.42 7.60
C ILE A 20 -4.57 5.61 8.49
N ALA A 21 -4.84 4.33 8.67
CA ALA A 21 -4.01 3.43 9.47
C ALA A 21 -2.57 3.35 8.91
N CYS A 22 -2.42 3.28 7.59
CA CYS A 22 -1.10 3.26 6.95
C CYS A 22 -0.31 4.55 7.19
N VAL A 23 -0.97 5.71 7.10
CA VAL A 23 -0.32 7.00 7.38
C VAL A 23 0.10 7.08 8.85
N MET A 24 -0.77 6.69 9.78
CA MET A 24 -0.46 6.71 11.22
C MET A 24 0.71 5.79 11.56
N ALA A 25 0.70 4.55 11.05
CA ALA A 25 1.79 3.59 11.25
C ALA A 25 3.14 4.08 10.69
N HIS A 26 3.12 4.99 9.72
CA HIS A 26 4.31 5.64 9.15
C HIS A 26 4.54 7.07 9.64
N ASN A 27 3.86 7.48 10.70
CA ASN A 27 3.97 8.79 11.33
C ASN A 27 3.94 8.65 12.87
N ASP A 28 4.65 7.66 13.40
CA ASP A 28 4.77 7.38 14.85
C ASP A 28 3.42 7.27 15.60
N GLU A 29 2.42 6.66 14.95
CA GLU A 29 1.04 6.53 15.43
C GLU A 29 0.30 7.87 15.64
N GLN A 30 0.84 8.97 15.12
CA GLN A 30 0.24 10.29 15.21
C GLN A 30 -0.65 10.59 14.02
N HIS A 31 -1.75 11.28 14.28
CA HIS A 31 -2.61 11.80 13.24
C HIS A 31 -1.89 12.84 12.39
N VAL A 32 -2.03 12.69 11.07
CA VAL A 32 -1.60 13.71 10.12
C VAL A 32 -2.74 14.69 9.90
N LEU A 33 -2.52 15.95 10.26
CA LEU A 33 -3.54 17.01 10.18
C LEU A 33 -3.46 17.83 8.89
N SER A 34 -2.37 17.73 8.13
CA SER A 34 -2.20 18.42 6.85
C SER A 34 -2.34 17.45 5.68
N GLN A 35 -3.07 17.87 4.63
CA GLN A 35 -3.19 17.07 3.41
C GLN A 35 -1.85 16.82 2.73
N HIS A 36 -0.91 17.78 2.83
CA HIS A 36 0.43 17.64 2.28
C HIS A 36 1.22 16.49 2.91
N HIS A 37 0.90 16.04 4.12
CA HIS A 37 1.61 14.92 4.76
C HIS A 37 0.81 13.61 4.67
N PHE A 38 -0.38 13.62 4.05
CA PHE A 38 -1.21 12.44 3.92
C PHE A 38 -0.78 11.61 2.70
N HIS A 39 0.22 10.75 2.91
CA HIS A 39 0.81 9.89 1.87
C HIS A 39 0.70 8.41 2.26
N PRO A 40 -0.51 7.80 2.17
CA PRO A 40 -0.66 6.38 2.44
C PRO A 40 0.05 5.53 1.37
N ARG A 41 0.63 4.39 1.78
CA ARG A 41 1.18 3.37 0.88
C ARG A 41 0.14 2.35 0.41
N ILE A 42 -1.12 2.59 0.77
CA ILE A 42 -2.32 1.85 0.39
C ILE A 42 -3.27 2.85 -0.28
N THR A 43 -3.94 2.44 -1.34
CA THR A 43 -4.90 3.31 -2.05
C THR A 43 -6.22 2.58 -2.24
N VAL A 44 -7.31 3.19 -1.78
CA VAL A 44 -8.67 2.71 -1.98
C VAL A 44 -9.16 3.22 -3.32
N ILE A 45 -9.41 2.29 -4.24
CA ILE A 45 -10.04 2.58 -5.52
C ILE A 45 -11.55 2.31 -5.43
N LYS A 46 -12.33 3.18 -6.07
CA LYS A 46 -13.78 3.03 -6.22
C LYS A 46 -14.13 3.25 -7.69
N HIS A 47 -14.74 2.25 -8.31
CA HIS A 47 -15.24 2.35 -9.67
C HIS A 47 -16.56 1.62 -9.79
N GLN A 48 -17.64 2.36 -10.07
CA GLN A 48 -19.01 1.83 -10.10
C GLN A 48 -19.36 1.10 -8.79
N GLN A 49 -19.65 -0.21 -8.86
CA GLN A 49 -19.94 -1.06 -7.71
C GLN A 49 -18.71 -1.77 -7.14
N GLN A 50 -17.53 -1.56 -7.72
CA GLN A 50 -16.29 -2.18 -7.27
C GLN A 50 -15.51 -1.25 -6.36
N ARG A 51 -15.02 -1.81 -5.26
CA ARG A 51 -14.19 -1.13 -4.27
C ARG A 51 -13.08 -2.09 -3.87
N SER A 52 -11.86 -1.60 -3.76
CA SER A 52 -10.76 -2.41 -3.28
C SER A 52 -9.65 -1.54 -2.69
N ALA A 53 -8.85 -2.12 -1.81
CA ALA A 53 -7.59 -1.54 -1.38
C ALA A 53 -6.48 -2.10 -2.29
N VAL A 54 -5.72 -1.20 -2.89
CA VAL A 54 -4.55 -1.50 -3.74
C VAL A 54 -3.31 -1.18 -2.92
N THR A 55 -2.33 -2.08 -2.94
CA THR A 55 -1.05 -1.93 -2.25
C THR A 55 0.08 -2.22 -3.22
N CYS A 56 1.32 -1.91 -2.84
CA CYS A 56 2.45 -2.60 -3.45
C CYS A 56 2.23 -4.12 -3.29
N HIS A 57 2.41 -4.88 -4.36
CA HIS A 57 2.23 -6.32 -4.35
C HIS A 57 3.45 -7.08 -3.83
N HIS A 58 4.58 -6.40 -3.62
CA HIS A 58 5.86 -7.03 -3.29
C HIS A 58 6.16 -8.22 -4.22
N CYS A 59 5.96 -8.00 -5.53
CA CYS A 59 6.02 -9.05 -6.55
C CYS A 59 7.33 -9.82 -6.49
N GLU A 60 7.28 -11.15 -6.53
CA GLU A 60 8.49 -12.00 -6.59
C GLU A 60 9.36 -11.64 -7.81
N ASP A 61 8.74 -11.36 -8.95
CA ASP A 61 9.41 -10.85 -10.16
C ASP A 61 9.11 -9.36 -10.35
N ALA A 62 9.57 -8.50 -9.44
CA ALA A 62 9.28 -7.06 -9.44
C ALA A 62 9.82 -6.30 -10.67
N PRO A 63 8.96 -5.89 -11.63
CA PRO A 63 9.44 -5.19 -12.83
C PRO A 63 9.98 -3.80 -12.51
N CYS A 64 9.45 -3.14 -11.47
CA CYS A 64 9.93 -1.86 -11.00
C CYS A 64 11.39 -1.90 -10.52
N ALA A 65 11.81 -3.00 -9.87
CA ALA A 65 13.19 -3.21 -9.47
C ALA A 65 14.09 -3.44 -10.70
N ARG A 66 13.67 -4.31 -11.63
CA ARG A 66 14.42 -4.60 -12.86
C ARG A 66 14.61 -3.38 -13.76
N SER A 67 13.62 -2.49 -13.82
CA SER A 67 13.70 -1.29 -14.65
C SER A 67 14.46 -0.14 -14.00
N CYS A 68 14.85 -0.24 -12.72
CA CYS A 68 15.49 0.86 -12.00
C CYS A 68 16.96 1.02 -12.44
N PRO A 69 17.34 2.10 -13.15
CA PRO A 69 18.69 2.24 -13.68
C PRO A 69 19.76 2.47 -12.61
N ASN A 70 19.34 3.00 -11.44
CA ASN A 70 20.22 3.39 -10.36
C ASN A 70 20.25 2.36 -9.20
N GLY A 71 19.52 1.24 -9.33
CA GLY A 71 19.46 0.22 -8.29
C GLY A 71 18.81 0.67 -6.97
N ALA A 72 17.93 1.68 -7.01
CA ALA A 72 17.30 2.25 -5.81
C ALA A 72 16.18 1.37 -5.21
N ILE A 73 15.76 0.32 -5.91
CA ILE A 73 14.71 -0.61 -5.50
C ILE A 73 15.34 -1.99 -5.39
N SER A 74 15.28 -2.59 -4.21
CA SER A 74 15.82 -3.92 -3.94
C SER A 74 14.78 -4.79 -3.24
N HIS A 75 14.92 -6.11 -3.41
CA HIS A 75 14.25 -7.07 -2.55
C HIS A 75 15.02 -7.16 -1.22
N VAL A 76 14.28 -7.10 -0.13
CA VAL A 76 14.80 -7.39 1.20
C VAL A 76 14.12 -8.66 1.65
N ASP A 77 14.91 -9.73 1.80
CA ASP A 77 14.41 -10.96 2.39
C ASP A 77 14.23 -10.73 3.90
N ASP A 78 12.98 -10.71 4.36
CA ASP A 78 12.68 -10.74 5.78
C ASP A 78 13.22 -12.08 6.35
N SER A 79 14.17 -11.99 7.29
CA SER A 79 14.65 -13.14 8.08
C SER A 79 13.54 -13.73 8.95
#